data_AF-A0A1R4GZ96-F1
#
_entry.id   AF-A0A1R4GZ96-F1
#
_cell.length_a   1.000
_cell.length_b   1.000
_cell.length_c   1.000
_cell.angle_alpha   90.00
_cell.angle_beta   90.00
_cell.angle_gamma   90.00
#
_symmetry.space_group_name_H-M   'P 1'
#
loop_
_entity.id
_entity.type
_entity.pdbx_description
1 polymer ?
#
loop_
_entity_poly.entity_id
_entity_poly.type
_entity_poly.pdbx_seq_one_letter_code
_entity_poly.pdbx_strand_id
1 'polypeptide(L)'
;MKRLFFLILVIWRQQLKVYLIAALIGSAIGVLVLAPSYDYINTREQADSRFSSIGYVFSQIRGLLQGENTDYDTGLLIFYAEIGAMLGLLSIILYKYLL
;
A
#
# COMPACT_ATOMS: atom_id res chain seq x y z
N MET A 1 20.15 -26.95 -24.82
CA MET A 1 18.79 -27.02 -24.24
C MET A 1 18.75 -26.72 -22.74
N LYS A 2 19.51 -27.41 -21.88
CA LYS A 2 19.48 -27.23 -20.41
C LYS A 2 19.81 -25.79 -19.95
N ARG A 3 20.79 -25.14 -20.58
CA ARG A 3 21.21 -23.76 -20.26
C ARG A 3 20.13 -22.71 -20.54
N LEU A 4 19.35 -22.86 -21.61
CA LEU A 4 18.23 -21.96 -21.94
C LEU A 4 17.11 -22.08 -20.91
N PHE A 5 16.78 -23.31 -20.50
CA PHE A 5 15.77 -23.55 -19.47
C PHE A 5 16.14 -22.89 -18.14
N PHE A 6 17.40 -23.02 -17.71
CA PHE A 6 17.89 -22.35 -16.50
C PHE A 6 17.82 -20.83 -16.60
N LEU A 7 18.16 -20.25 -17.76
CA LEU A 7 18.07 -18.80 -17.98
C LEU A 7 16.62 -18.31 -17.87
N ILE A 8 15.65 -19.00 -18.48
CA ILE A 8 14.22 -18.67 -18.37
C ILE A 8 13.76 -18.68 -16.91
N LEU A 9 14.18 -19.69 -16.14
CA LEU A 9 13.81 -19.84 -14.72
C LEU A 9 14.39 -18.70 -13.87
N VAL A 10 15.63 -18.28 -14.15
CA VAL A 10 16.27 -17.14 -13.46
C VAL A 10 15.54 -15.83 -13.75
N ILE A 11 15.17 -15.59 -15.02
CA ILE A 11 14.43 -14.38 -15.42
C ILE A 11 13.05 -14.35 -14.76
N TRP A 12 12.33 -15.48 -14.76
CA TRP A 12 11.04 -15.61 -14.07
C TRP A 12 11.14 -15.30 -12.59
N ARG A 13 12.16 -15.84 -11.91
CA ARG A 13 12.39 -15.57 -10.49
C ARG A 13 12.66 -14.09 -10.23
N GLN A 14 13.43 -13.43 -11.10
CA GLN A 14 13.70 -11.99 -10.97
C GLN A 14 12.43 -11.16 -11.18
N GLN A 15 11.63 -11.47 -12.20
CA GLN A 15 10.36 -10.76 -12.44
C GLN A 15 9.40 -10.92 -11.26
N LEU A 16 9.26 -12.13 -10.73
CA LEU A 16 8.39 -12.40 -9.58
C LEU A 16 8.83 -11.60 -8.34
N LYS A 17 10.15 -11.45 -8.11
CA LYS A 17 10.66 -10.58 -7.04
C LYS A 17 10.25 -9.13 -7.22
N VAL A 18 10.34 -8.59 -8.44
CA VAL A 18 9.95 -7.20 -8.72
C VAL A 18 8.46 -6.99 -8.48
N TYR A 19 7.61 -7.89 -8.98
CA TYR A 19 6.16 -7.83 -8.73
C TYR A 19 5.82 -7.92 -7.24
N LEU A 20 6.48 -8.82 -6.52
CA LEU A 20 6.28 -9.00 -5.08
C LEU A 20 6.68 -7.74 -4.31
N ILE A 21 7.85 -7.16 -4.61
CA ILE A 21 8.33 -5.94 -3.96
C ILE A 21 7.38 -4.77 -4.24
N ALA A 22 6.92 -4.58 -5.48
CA ALA A 22 5.99 -3.51 -5.78
C ALA A 22 4.61 -3.71 -5.13
N ALA A 23 4.12 -4.94 -5.04
CA ALA A 23 2.89 -5.24 -4.31
C ALA A 23 3.05 -4.92 -2.81
N LEU A 24 4.18 -5.28 -2.19
CA LEU A 24 4.46 -4.96 -0.79
C LEU A 24 4.58 -3.45 -0.55
N ILE A 25 5.31 -2.72 -1.40
CA ILE A 25 5.46 -1.27 -1.30
C ILE A 25 4.10 -0.59 -1.51
N GLY A 26 3.35 -1.01 -2.52
CA GLY A 26 2.01 -0.50 -2.78
C GLY A 26 1.08 -0.75 -1.59
N SER A 27 1.12 -1.96 -1.01
CA SER A 27 0.34 -2.32 0.17
C SER A 27 0.67 -1.45 1.38
N ALA A 28 1.97 -1.24 1.65
CA ALA A 28 2.41 -0.36 2.72
C ALA A 28 1.93 1.09 2.50
N ILE A 29 1.99 1.60 1.27
CA ILE A 29 1.47 2.93 0.92
C ILE A 29 -0.06 2.97 1.11
N GLY A 30 -0.77 1.91 0.72
CA GLY A 30 -2.22 1.83 0.91
C GLY A 30 -2.62 1.93 2.38
N VAL A 31 -1.97 1.17 3.25
CA VAL A 31 -2.23 1.22 4.70
C VAL A 31 -1.81 2.56 5.32
N LEU A 32 -0.63 3.06 4.97
CA LEU A 32 -0.07 4.26 5.62
C LEU A 32 -0.65 5.58 5.09
N VAL A 33 -1.23 5.58 3.89
CA VAL A 33 -1.74 6.80 3.25
C VAL A 33 -3.25 6.72 3.05
N LEU A 34 -3.77 5.68 2.40
CA LEU A 34 -5.20 5.62 2.06
C LEU A 34 -6.07 5.41 3.29
N ALA A 35 -5.71 4.48 4.18
CA ALA A 35 -6.49 4.21 5.40
C ALA A 35 -6.62 5.43 6.33
N PRO A 36 -5.55 6.13 6.72
CA PRO A 36 -5.68 7.33 7.56
C PRO A 36 -6.29 8.51 6.81
N SER A 37 -6.17 8.59 5.47
CA SER A 37 -6.84 9.63 4.69
C SER A 37 -8.36 9.43 4.66
N TYR A 38 -8.83 8.19 4.56
CA TYR A 38 -10.26 7.88 4.64
C TYR A 38 -10.83 8.22 6.01
N ASP A 39 -10.14 7.77 7.06
CA ASP A 39 -10.55 8.04 8.43
C ASP A 39 -10.58 9.54 8.75
N TYR A 40 -9.64 10.31 8.19
CA TYR A 40 -9.65 11.77 8.26
C TYR A 40 -10.86 12.42 7.57
N ILE A 41 -11.23 11.94 6.38
CA ILE A 41 -12.39 12.47 5.64
C ILE A 41 -13.67 12.16 6.42
N ASN A 42 -13.80 10.92 6.90
CA ASN A 42 -14.95 10.47 7.67
C ASN A 42 -15.11 11.26 8.98
N THR A 43 -14.01 11.50 9.70
CA THR A 43 -14.02 12.31 10.93
C THR A 43 -14.31 13.79 10.66
N ARG A 44 -13.92 14.35 9.52
CA ARG A 44 -14.31 15.71 9.10
C ARG A 44 -15.79 15.83 8.71
N GLU A 45 -16.37 14.81 8.10
CA GLU A 45 -17.81 14.80 7.82
C GLU A 45 -18.65 14.71 9.10
N GLN A 46 -18.09 14.11 10.16
CA GLN A 46 -18.76 13.93 11.45
C GLN A 46 -18.44 15.02 12.49
N ALA A 47 -17.32 15.73 12.37
CA ALA A 47 -16.89 16.74 13.33
C ALA A 47 -16.30 18.00 12.66
N ASP A 48 -16.77 19.17 13.13
CA ASP A 48 -16.43 20.51 12.67
C ASP A 48 -15.01 20.97 13.09
N SER A 49 -14.02 20.08 13.02
CA SER A 49 -12.67 20.28 13.59
C SER A 49 -11.60 20.59 12.53
N ARG A 50 -10.91 21.71 12.75
CA ARG A 50 -9.89 22.32 11.86
C ARG A 50 -8.51 21.65 11.90
N PHE A 51 -8.42 20.33 12.04
CA PHE A 51 -7.11 19.67 11.90
C PHE A 51 -6.67 19.66 10.43
N SER A 52 -5.36 19.78 10.20
CA SER A 52 -4.75 19.64 8.86
C SER A 52 -4.69 18.16 8.47
N SER A 53 -5.00 17.84 7.21
CA SER A 53 -5.10 16.46 6.70
C SER A 53 -3.80 15.70 6.85
N ILE A 54 -2.69 16.40 6.62
CA ILE A 54 -1.35 15.86 6.82
C ILE A 54 -1.09 15.54 8.30
N GLY A 55 -1.51 16.42 9.21
CA GLY A 55 -1.27 16.27 10.64
C GLY A 55 -2.00 15.06 11.23
N TYR A 56 -3.24 14.84 10.80
CA TYR A 56 -4.03 13.68 11.21
C TYR A 56 -3.47 12.36 10.67
N VAL A 57 -3.03 12.35 9.40
CA VAL A 57 -2.39 11.17 8.82
C VAL A 57 -1.12 10.82 9.60
N PHE A 58 -0.29 11.81 9.96
CA PHE A 58 0.91 11.58 10.77
C PHE A 58 0.59 11.09 12.19
N SER A 59 -0.46 11.62 12.85
CA SER A 59 -0.85 11.13 14.18
C SER A 59 -1.37 9.69 14.11
N GLN A 60 -2.11 9.32 13.07
CA GLN A 60 -2.60 7.96 12.90
C GLN A 60 -1.49 6.97 12.56
N ILE A 61 -0.54 7.34 11.71
CA ILE A 61 0.67 6.52 11.45
C ILE A 61 1.45 6.29 12.76
N ARG A 62 1.59 7.34 13.58
CA ARG A 62 2.27 7.25 14.88
C ARG A 62 1.52 6.34 15.84
N GLY A 63 0.20 6.45 15.94
CA GLY A 63 -0.62 5.59 16.80
C GLY A 63 -0.64 4.12 16.33
N LEU A 64 -0.60 3.86 15.01
CA LEU A 64 -0.42 2.52 14.45
C LEU A 64 0.96 1.92 14.82
N LEU A 65 2.03 2.72 14.74
CA LEU A 65 3.39 2.30 15.11
C LEU A 65 3.55 2.09 16.63
N GLN A 66 2.80 2.83 17.44
CA GLN A 66 2.84 2.75 18.91
C GLN A 66 1.89 1.67 19.46
N GLY A 67 1.07 1.04 18.61
CA GLY A 67 0.08 0.04 19.02
C GLY A 67 -1.08 0.61 19.86
N GLU A 68 -1.22 1.93 19.88
CA GLU A 68 -2.17 2.65 20.74
C GLU A 68 -3.58 2.69 20.13
N ASN A 69 -3.68 2.59 18.80
CA ASN A 69 -4.94 2.61 18.07
C ASN A 69 -5.51 1.19 17.92
N THR A 70 -6.20 0.71 18.95
CA THR A 70 -6.79 -0.65 19.00
C THR A 70 -8.15 -0.77 18.30
N ASP A 71 -8.71 0.34 17.80
CA ASP A 71 -10.03 0.40 17.12
C ASP A 71 -9.94 0.49 15.58
N TYR A 72 -8.78 0.22 14.98
CA TYR A 72 -8.71 0.08 13.53
C TYR A 72 -9.43 -1.20 13.11
N ASP A 73 -10.53 -1.03 12.36
CA ASP A 73 -11.20 -2.14 11.71
C ASP A 73 -10.19 -2.85 10.81
N THR A 74 -9.80 -4.05 11.23
CA THR A 74 -8.80 -4.88 10.56
C THR A 74 -9.25 -5.18 9.13
N GLY A 75 -10.55 -5.23 8.87
CA GLY A 75 -11.11 -5.40 7.52
C GLY A 75 -10.81 -4.23 6.60
N LEU A 76 -10.96 -2.99 7.09
CA LEU A 76 -10.58 -1.79 6.33
C LEU A 76 -9.08 -1.73 6.07
N LEU A 77 -8.27 -2.11 7.05
CA LEU A 77 -6.81 -2.11 6.91
C LEU A 77 -6.35 -3.08 5.81
N ILE A 78 -6.92 -4.29 5.79
CA ILE A 78 -6.66 -5.29 4.75
C ILE A 78 -7.14 -4.79 3.39
N PHE A 79 -8.32 -4.18 3.32
CA PHE A 79 -8.84 -3.62 2.07
C PHE A 79 -7.91 -2.55 1.47
N TYR A 80 -7.43 -1.60 2.28
CA TYR A 80 -6.47 -0.60 1.81
C TYR A 80 -5.10 -1.20 1.48
N ALA A 81 -4.69 -2.26 2.18
CA ALA A 81 -3.49 -3.03 1.84
C ALA A 81 -3.62 -3.71 0.46
N GLU A 82 -4.79 -4.27 0.14
CA GLU A 82 -5.08 -4.92 -1.15
C GLU A 82 -5.14 -3.90 -2.29
N ILE A 83 -5.85 -2.79 -2.11
CA ILE A 83 -5.89 -1.69 -3.08
C ILE A 83 -4.48 -1.17 -3.34
N GLY A 84 -3.72 -0.92 -2.27
CA GLY A 84 -2.34 -0.50 -2.37
C GLY A 84 -1.49 -1.49 -3.18
N ALA A 85 -1.61 -2.79 -2.90
CA ALA A 85 -0.90 -3.83 -3.64
C ALA A 85 -1.26 -3.86 -5.13
N MET A 86 -2.55 -3.73 -5.45
CA MET A 86 -3.04 -3.64 -6.83
C MET A 86 -2.47 -2.42 -7.56
N LEU A 87 -2.44 -1.25 -6.90
CA LEU A 87 -1.83 -0.04 -7.46
C LEU A 87 -0.32 -0.20 -7.68
N GLY A 88 0.38 -0.85 -6.75
CA GLY A 88 1.79 -1.19 -6.88
C GLY A 88 2.06 -2.06 -8.11
N LEU A 89 1.27 -3.12 -8.31
CA LEU A 89 1.36 -3.98 -9.51
C LEU A 89 1.00 -3.23 -10.80
N LEU A 90 -0.05 -2.41 -10.76
CA LEU A 90 -0.48 -1.60 -11.89
C LEU A 90 0.61 -0.60 -12.31
N SER A 91 1.37 -0.05 -11.36
CA SER A 91 2.51 0.83 -11.65
C SER A 91 3.60 0.14 -12.47
N ILE A 92 3.90 -1.14 -12.20
CA ILE A 92 4.85 -1.92 -13.01
C ILE A 92 4.30 -2.12 -14.42
N ILE A 93 3.01 -2.44 -14.53
CA ILE A 93 2.37 -2.64 -15.83
C ILE A 93 2.50 -1.35 -16.65
N LEU A 94 2.09 -0.21 -16.08
CA LEU A 94 2.24 1.08 -16.74
C LEU A 94 3.69 1.38 -17.11
N TYR A 95 4.64 1.18 -16.21
CA TYR A 95 6.06 1.38 -16.48
C TYR A 95 6.56 0.57 -17.68
N LYS A 96 6.09 -0.68 -17.84
CA LYS A 96 6.48 -1.58 -18.93
C LYS A 96 5.81 -1.24 -20.27
N TYR A 97 4.64 -0.59 -20.25
CA TYR A 97 3.90 -0.22 -21.47
C TYR A 97 4.19 1.21 -21.93
N LEU A 98 4.62 2.09 -21.02
CA LEU A 98 4.86 3.51 -21.30
C LEU A 98 6.32 3.80 -21.69
N LEU A 99 7.24 2.86 -21.46
CA LEU A 99 8.69 2.99 -21.68
C LEU A 99 9.21 1.73 -22.39
#